data_AF-A0A519UUZ1-F1
#
_entry.id   AF-A0A519UUZ1-F1
#
_cell.length_a   1.000
_cell.length_b   1.000
_cell.length_c   1.000
_cell.angle_alpha   90.00
_cell.angle_beta   90.00
_cell.angle_gamma   90.00
#
_symmetry.space_group_name_H-M   'P 1'
#
loop_
_entity.id
_entity.type
_entity.pdbx_description
1 polymer ?
#
loop_
_entity_poly.entity_id
_entity_poly.type
_entity_poly.pdbx_seq_one_letter_code
_entity_poly.pdbx_strand_id
1 'polypeptide(L)'
;MRLVFAFVLNLVVLAGLAGWLRAEYRRAPPALRRWLVLTLAVRLAVGGLPHGPDSRFMSYWGLALTAQFWARPSAAWALWQGHEIRAGAAVLQAYAWSNTLFTIKLLGLLNLVSLGNQWLSSCYFSLGCFVGCWVLVRTLARLFPAAPAGVGAVA
;
A
#
# COMPACT_ATOMS: atom_id res chain seq x y z
N MET A 1 -22.89 -2.41 -7.72
CA MET A 1 -21.72 -1.95 -8.50
C MET A 1 -20.42 -1.98 -7.71
N ARG A 2 -20.34 -1.38 -6.51
CA ARG A 2 -19.11 -1.34 -5.68
C ARG A 2 -18.47 -2.71 -5.43
N LEU A 3 -19.27 -3.74 -5.14
CA LEU A 3 -18.78 -5.11 -4.91
C LEU A 3 -18.09 -5.72 -6.14
N VAL A 4 -18.69 -5.59 -7.32
CA VAL A 4 -18.11 -6.10 -8.58
C VAL A 4 -16.79 -5.39 -8.87
N PHE A 5 -16.77 -4.07 -8.69
CA PHE A 5 -15.56 -3.27 -8.87
C PHE A 5 -14.44 -3.70 -7.91
N ALA A 6 -14.74 -3.83 -6.63
CA ALA A 6 -13.78 -4.31 -5.63
C ALA A 6 -13.29 -5.72 -5.95
N PHE A 7 -14.18 -6.63 -6.36
CA PHE A 7 -13.81 -8.00 -6.72
C PHE A 7 -12.85 -8.03 -7.92
N VAL A 8 -13.16 -7.28 -8.98
CA VAL A 8 -12.29 -7.16 -10.16
C VAL A 8 -10.92 -6.57 -9.77
N LEU A 9 -10.90 -5.51 -8.95
CA LEU A 9 -9.64 -4.93 -8.48
C LEU A 9 -8.83 -5.91 -7.62
N ASN A 10 -9.49 -6.66 -6.73
CA ASN A 10 -8.84 -7.69 -5.93
C ASN A 10 -8.21 -8.77 -6.83
N LEU A 11 -8.94 -9.24 -7.85
CA LEU A 11 -8.41 -10.19 -8.81
C LEU A 11 -7.20 -9.65 -9.57
N VAL A 12 -7.24 -8.39 -10.01
CA VAL A 12 -6.10 -7.73 -10.66
C VAL A 12 -4.90 -7.64 -9.72
N VAL A 13 -5.11 -7.26 -8.46
CA VAL A 13 -4.05 -7.20 -7.44
C VAL A 13 -3.45 -8.58 -7.20
N LEU A 14 -4.28 -9.63 -7.05
CA LEU A 14 -3.82 -11.00 -6.84
C LEU A 14 -3.05 -11.54 -8.05
N ALA A 15 -3.57 -11.32 -9.26
CA ALA A 15 -2.90 -11.74 -10.50
C ALA A 15 -1.56 -11.01 -10.67
N GLY A 16 -1.54 -9.70 -10.43
CA GLY A 16 -0.33 -8.88 -10.44
C GLY A 16 0.71 -9.36 -9.42
N LEU A 17 0.27 -9.64 -8.18
CA LEU A 17 1.11 -10.17 -7.11
C LEU A 17 1.66 -11.55 -7.46
N ALA A 18 0.84 -12.46 -7.98
CA ALA A 18 1.27 -13.80 -8.38
C ALA A 18 2.29 -13.73 -9.53
N GLY A 19 2.04 -12.88 -10.53
CA GLY A 19 2.97 -12.62 -11.63
C GLY A 19 4.30 -12.05 -11.14
N TRP A 20 4.24 -11.05 -10.27
CA TRP A 20 5.41 -10.43 -9.65
C TRP A 20 6.21 -11.44 -8.81
N LEU A 21 5.55 -12.19 -7.92
CA LEU A 21 6.19 -13.22 -7.09
C LEU A 21 6.87 -14.28 -7.94
N ARG A 22 6.21 -14.75 -9.00
CA ARG A 22 6.79 -15.75 -9.91
C ARG A 22 8.00 -15.20 -10.64
N ALA A 23 7.94 -13.96 -11.11
CA ALA A 23 9.06 -13.30 -11.78
C ALA A 23 10.24 -13.08 -10.82
N GLU A 24 9.98 -12.58 -9.61
CA GLU A 24 11.01 -12.32 -8.61
C GLU A 24 11.62 -13.59 -8.06
N TYR A 25 10.83 -14.63 -7.80
CA TYR A 25 11.34 -15.93 -7.38
C TYR A 25 12.31 -16.52 -8.41
N ARG A 26 12.00 -16.39 -9.72
CA ARG A 26 12.89 -16.85 -10.80
C ARG A 26 14.18 -16.03 -10.89
N ARG A 27 14.08 -14.70 -10.74
CA ARG A 27 15.21 -13.76 -10.86
C ARG A 27 16.10 -13.71 -9.61
N ALA A 28 15.59 -14.11 -8.46
CA ALA A 28 16.33 -14.07 -7.21
C ALA A 28 17.37 -15.19 -7.13
N PRO A 29 18.57 -14.92 -6.59
CA PRO A 29 19.55 -15.94 -6.23
C PRO A 29 18.96 -17.01 -5.31
N PRO A 30 19.43 -18.27 -5.36
CA PRO A 30 18.87 -19.38 -4.58
C PRO A 30 18.74 -19.09 -3.08
N ALA A 31 19.74 -18.42 -2.50
CA ALA A 31 19.74 -18.04 -1.08
C ALA A 31 18.60 -17.05 -0.74
N LEU A 32 18.34 -16.07 -1.61
CA LEU A 32 17.32 -15.04 -1.40
C LEU A 32 15.89 -15.54 -1.66
N ARG A 33 15.70 -16.58 -2.48
CA ARG A 33 14.36 -17.12 -2.82
C ARG A 33 13.55 -17.55 -1.60
N ARG A 34 14.20 -18.18 -0.61
CA ARG A 34 13.53 -18.61 0.63
C ARG A 34 13.11 -17.41 1.47
N TRP A 35 13.94 -16.37 1.50
CA TRP A 35 13.66 -15.14 2.22
C TRP A 35 12.52 -14.35 1.61
N LEU A 36 12.33 -14.36 0.29
CA LEU A 36 11.20 -13.68 -0.37
C LEU A 36 9.86 -14.09 0.25
N VAL A 37 9.59 -15.39 0.32
CA VAL A 37 8.31 -15.91 0.81
C VAL A 37 8.19 -15.72 2.33
N LEU A 38 9.25 -16.03 3.07
CA LEU A 38 9.24 -15.91 4.53
C LEU A 38 9.03 -14.46 4.98
N THR A 39 9.79 -13.52 4.42
CA THR A 39 9.69 -12.10 4.78
C THR A 39 8.38 -11.48 4.31
N LEU A 40 7.83 -11.91 3.17
CA LEU A 40 6.49 -11.51 2.75
C LEU A 40 5.43 -11.97 3.76
N ALA A 41 5.48 -13.25 4.18
CA ALA A 41 4.53 -13.79 5.14
C ALA A 41 4.59 -13.04 6.48
N VAL A 42 5.79 -12.80 6.99
CA VAL A 42 6.00 -11.99 8.21
C VAL A 42 5.46 -10.58 8.02
N ARG A 43 5.71 -9.95 6.87
CA ARG A 43 5.29 -8.57 6.60
C ARG A 43 3.77 -8.43 6.49
N LEU A 44 3.09 -9.43 5.91
CA LEU A 44 1.63 -9.50 5.89
C LEU A 44 1.06 -9.70 7.31
N ALA A 45 1.69 -10.56 8.12
CA ALA A 45 1.27 -10.76 9.52
C ALA A 45 1.39 -9.45 10.33
N VAL A 46 2.47 -8.69 10.15
CA VAL A 46 2.64 -7.36 10.77
C VAL A 46 1.57 -6.36 10.30
N GLY A 47 1.13 -6.45 9.04
CA GLY A 47 0.03 -5.63 8.52
C GLY A 47 -1.31 -5.88 9.24
N GLY A 48 -1.45 -7.02 9.91
CA GLY A 48 -2.58 -7.36 10.77
C GLY A 48 -2.42 -6.95 12.24
N LEU A 49 -1.42 -6.16 12.61
CA LEU A 49 -1.31 -5.69 13.99
C LEU A 49 -2.25 -4.50 14.26
N PRO A 50 -2.62 -4.26 15.53
CA PRO A 50 -3.52 -3.17 15.91
C PRO A 50 -3.06 -1.80 15.44
N HIS A 51 -4.05 -0.96 15.13
CA HIS A 51 -3.85 0.34 14.50
C HIS A 51 -3.81 1.48 15.54
N GLY A 52 -2.69 2.21 15.55
CA GLY A 52 -2.47 3.39 16.41
C GLY A 52 -3.29 4.62 15.98
N PRO A 53 -3.28 5.70 16.78
CA PRO A 53 -4.12 6.88 16.58
C PRO A 53 -3.91 7.54 15.19
N ASP A 54 -2.66 7.67 14.75
CA ASP A 54 -2.35 8.27 13.44
C ASP A 54 -2.92 7.46 12.27
N SER A 55 -2.79 6.13 12.34
CA SER A 55 -3.34 5.25 11.30
C SER A 55 -4.88 5.30 11.26
N ARG A 56 -5.54 5.47 12.42
CA ARG A 56 -7.00 5.66 12.48
C ARG A 56 -7.39 7.01 11.90
N PHE A 57 -6.65 8.08 12.21
CA PHE A 57 -6.86 9.40 11.64
C PHE A 57 -6.76 9.37 10.10
N MET A 58 -5.67 8.79 9.57
CA MET A 58 -5.48 8.70 8.12
C MET A 58 -6.52 7.79 7.47
N SER A 59 -6.91 6.69 8.12
CA SER A 59 -7.97 5.79 7.64
C SER A 59 -9.32 6.49 7.57
N TYR A 60 -9.70 7.25 8.60
CA TYR A 60 -10.94 8.04 8.63
C TYR A 60 -11.03 8.99 7.44
N TRP A 61 -9.98 9.78 7.19
CA TRP A 61 -9.94 10.70 6.06
C TRP A 61 -9.85 9.99 4.71
N GLY A 62 -9.17 8.83 4.65
CA GLY A 62 -9.16 7.98 3.45
C GLY A 62 -10.54 7.44 3.11
N LEU A 63 -11.33 7.04 4.11
CA LEU A 63 -12.72 6.63 3.94
C LEU A 63 -13.59 7.80 3.46
N ALA A 64 -13.42 8.99 4.04
CA ALA A 64 -14.13 10.18 3.60
C ALA A 64 -13.83 10.54 2.13
N LEU A 65 -12.56 10.46 1.72
CA LEU A 65 -12.15 10.68 0.33
C LEU A 65 -12.77 9.63 -0.61
N THR A 66 -12.81 8.37 -0.19
CA THR A 66 -13.45 7.28 -0.93
C THR A 66 -14.96 7.47 -1.05
N ALA A 67 -15.61 7.96 0.01
CA ALA A 67 -17.04 8.27 -0.03
C ALA A 67 -17.34 9.39 -1.03
N GLN A 68 -16.51 10.44 -1.07
CA GLN A 68 -16.62 11.52 -2.05
C GLN A 68 -16.41 11.01 -3.49
N PHE A 69 -15.44 10.10 -3.71
CA PHE A 69 -15.26 9.43 -5.00
C PHE A 69 -16.56 8.77 -5.48
N TRP A 70 -17.17 7.95 -4.61
CA TRP A 70 -18.39 7.23 -4.97
C TRP A 70 -19.60 8.14 -5.15
N ALA A 71 -19.63 9.30 -4.49
CA ALA A 71 -20.69 10.28 -4.65
C ALA A 71 -20.57 11.07 -5.97
N ARG A 72 -19.33 11.38 -6.40
CA ARG A 72 -19.05 12.21 -7.59
C ARG A 72 -17.89 11.65 -8.41
N PRO A 73 -18.06 10.51 -9.09
CA PRO A 73 -16.95 9.84 -9.79
C PRO A 73 -16.37 10.68 -10.94
N SER A 74 -17.17 11.52 -11.60
CA SER A 74 -16.69 12.45 -12.64
C SER A 74 -15.75 13.53 -12.10
N ALA A 75 -15.89 13.90 -10.82
CA ALA A 75 -15.03 14.87 -10.15
C ALA A 75 -13.86 14.20 -9.38
N ALA A 76 -13.75 12.87 -9.43
CA ALA A 76 -12.76 12.11 -8.67
C ALA A 76 -11.33 12.60 -8.88
N TRP A 77 -10.95 12.88 -10.13
CA TRP A 77 -9.60 13.32 -10.45
C TRP A 77 -9.27 14.68 -9.80
N ALA A 78 -10.19 15.64 -9.88
CA ALA A 78 -10.05 16.94 -9.23
C ALA A 78 -9.99 16.81 -7.70
N LEU A 79 -10.84 15.95 -7.12
CA LEU A 79 -10.81 15.64 -5.69
C LEU A 79 -9.46 15.04 -5.24
N TRP A 80 -8.87 14.15 -6.05
CA TRP A 80 -7.57 13.54 -5.75
C TRP A 80 -6.39 14.49 -5.91
N GLN A 81 -6.48 15.50 -6.77
CA GLN A 81 -5.46 16.53 -6.90
C GLN A 81 -5.56 17.60 -5.80
N GLY A 82 -6.77 17.83 -5.29
CA GLY A 82 -7.05 18.81 -4.25
C GLY A 82 -6.32 18.57 -2.92
N HIS A 83 -6.40 19.57 -2.05
CA HIS A 83 -5.78 19.58 -0.71
C HIS A 83 -6.81 19.62 0.41
N GLU A 84 -8.08 19.53 0.04
CA GLU A 84 -9.23 19.58 0.94
C GLU A 84 -9.99 18.25 0.88
N ILE A 85 -10.31 17.70 2.04
CA ILE A 85 -11.13 16.49 2.18
C ILE A 85 -12.28 16.80 3.13
N ARG A 86 -13.51 16.48 2.73
CA ARG A 86 -14.71 16.69 3.53
C ARG A 86 -15.28 15.38 4.06
N ALA A 87 -15.65 15.37 5.33
CA ALA A 87 -16.32 14.28 6.01
C ALA A 87 -17.52 14.85 6.79
N GLY A 88 -18.68 14.97 6.11
CA GLY A 88 -19.83 15.69 6.66
C GLY A 88 -19.49 17.18 6.85
N ALA A 89 -19.62 17.68 8.08
CA ALA A 89 -19.26 19.05 8.45
C ALA A 89 -17.75 19.25 8.68
N ALA A 90 -17.00 18.16 8.90
CA ALA A 90 -15.56 18.24 9.12
C ALA A 90 -14.81 18.46 7.80
N VAL A 91 -13.85 19.38 7.83
CA VAL A 91 -12.98 19.69 6.69
C VAL A 91 -11.54 19.51 7.12
N LEU A 92 -10.81 18.66 6.40
CA LEU A 92 -9.37 18.56 6.49
C LEU A 92 -8.76 19.38 5.37
N GLN A 93 -8.07 20.46 5.73
CA GLN A 93 -7.24 21.22 4.81
C GLN A 93 -5.78 20.90 5.11
N ALA A 94 -5.09 20.30 4.15
CA ALA A 94 -3.69 19.93 4.28
C ALA A 94 -2.82 20.78 3.34
N TYR A 95 -1.53 20.90 3.66
CA TYR A 95 -0.56 21.46 2.74
C TYR A 95 -0.31 20.51 1.55
N ALA A 96 -0.03 21.07 0.38
CA ALA A 96 0.06 20.33 -0.88
C ALA A 96 1.04 19.15 -0.85
N TRP A 97 2.20 19.34 -0.20
CA TRP A 97 3.27 18.35 -0.11
C TRP A 97 3.28 17.57 1.22
N SER A 98 2.15 17.53 1.91
CA SER A 98 2.05 16.79 3.17
C SER A 98 2.14 15.28 2.94
N ASN A 99 3.08 14.62 3.62
CA ASN A 99 3.17 13.16 3.67
C ASN A 99 1.88 12.52 4.21
N THR A 100 1.21 13.20 5.15
CA THR A 100 -0.09 12.78 5.68
C THR A 100 -1.16 12.80 4.60
N LEU A 101 -1.26 13.90 3.83
CA LEU A 101 -2.21 14.00 2.72
C LEU A 101 -1.93 12.94 1.65
N PHE A 102 -0.66 12.74 1.29
CA PHE A 102 -0.25 11.68 0.37
C PHE A 102 -0.71 10.30 0.85
N THR A 103 -0.48 10.00 2.13
CA THR A 103 -0.86 8.71 2.73
C THR A 103 -2.39 8.55 2.77
N ILE A 104 -3.14 9.60 3.11
CA ILE A 104 -4.61 9.60 3.08
C ILE A 104 -5.14 9.32 1.68
N LYS A 105 -4.56 9.96 0.64
CA LYS A 105 -4.94 9.73 -0.75
C LYS A 105 -4.66 8.28 -1.18
N LEU A 106 -3.53 7.74 -0.76
CA LEU A 106 -3.19 6.34 -1.01
C LEU A 106 -4.17 5.39 -0.32
N LEU A 107 -4.51 5.64 0.96
CA LEU A 107 -5.53 4.88 1.67
C LEU A 107 -6.91 4.98 1.01
N GLY A 108 -7.27 6.16 0.48
CA GLY A 108 -8.50 6.33 -0.30
C GLY A 108 -8.54 5.43 -1.54
N LEU A 109 -7.43 5.29 -2.26
CA LEU A 109 -7.35 4.36 -3.40
C LEU A 109 -7.44 2.90 -2.94
N LEU A 110 -6.73 2.54 -1.87
CA LEU A 110 -6.80 1.19 -1.31
C LEU A 110 -8.21 0.84 -0.85
N ASN A 111 -8.95 1.81 -0.32
CA ASN A 111 -10.34 1.66 0.09
C ASN A 111 -11.31 1.39 -1.08
N LEU A 112 -10.96 1.75 -2.31
CA LEU A 112 -11.73 1.34 -3.49
C LEU A 112 -11.65 -0.17 -3.73
N VAL A 113 -10.49 -0.77 -3.43
CA VAL A 113 -10.23 -2.21 -3.54
C VAL A 113 -10.77 -2.94 -2.30
N SER A 114 -10.53 -2.40 -1.11
CA SER A 114 -10.86 -3.04 0.16
C SER A 114 -12.28 -2.76 0.66
N LEU A 115 -13.03 -1.91 -0.05
CA LEU A 115 -14.34 -1.40 0.38
C LEU A 115 -14.31 -0.74 1.76
N GLY A 116 -13.18 -0.12 2.10
CA GLY A 116 -12.97 0.52 3.40
C GLY A 116 -12.64 -0.44 4.54
N ASN A 117 -12.39 -1.72 4.25
CA ASN A 117 -11.90 -2.66 5.26
C ASN A 117 -10.46 -2.30 5.63
N GLN A 118 -10.30 -1.80 6.86
CA GLN A 118 -9.01 -1.28 7.34
C GLN A 118 -7.93 -2.36 7.38
N TRP A 119 -8.28 -3.60 7.74
CA TRP A 119 -7.33 -4.73 7.77
C TRP A 119 -6.79 -5.04 6.38
N LEU A 120 -7.69 -5.12 5.39
CA LEU A 120 -7.30 -5.40 4.02
C LEU A 120 -6.49 -4.25 3.41
N SER A 121 -6.85 -2.99 3.69
CA SER A 121 -6.05 -1.81 3.32
C SER A 121 -4.65 -1.86 3.94
N SER A 122 -4.52 -2.25 5.21
CA SER A 122 -3.23 -2.42 5.89
C SER A 122 -2.39 -3.54 5.27
N CYS A 123 -3.00 -4.65 4.87
CA CYS A 123 -2.32 -5.73 4.13
C CYS A 123 -1.79 -5.23 2.78
N TYR A 124 -2.58 -4.49 2.00
CA TYR A 124 -2.12 -3.93 0.73
C TYR A 124 -1.00 -2.91 0.90
N PHE A 125 -1.13 -2.03 1.89
CA PHE A 125 -0.09 -1.05 2.18
C PHE A 125 1.22 -1.75 2.57
N SER A 126 1.14 -2.75 3.46
CA SER A 126 2.29 -3.55 3.89
C SER A 126 2.93 -4.30 2.70
N LEU A 127 2.12 -4.84 1.80
CA LEU A 127 2.56 -5.48 0.58
C LEU A 127 3.30 -4.49 -0.36
N GLY A 128 2.76 -3.29 -0.56
CA GLY A 128 3.40 -2.25 -1.35
C GLY A 128 4.77 -1.87 -0.80
N CYS A 129 4.87 -1.64 0.52
CA CYS A 129 6.14 -1.41 1.19
C CYS A 129 7.11 -2.58 1.01
N PHE A 130 6.61 -3.82 1.14
CA PHE A 130 7.42 -5.02 0.95
C PHE A 130 8.05 -5.08 -0.44
N VAL A 131 7.27 -4.84 -1.49
CA VAL A 131 7.76 -4.83 -2.88
C VAL A 131 8.89 -3.80 -3.04
N GLY A 132 8.72 -2.60 -2.50
CA GLY A 132 9.75 -1.56 -2.53
C GLY A 132 11.04 -1.99 -1.83
N CYS A 133 10.93 -2.48 -0.59
CA CYS A 133 12.08 -2.98 0.18
C CYS A 133 12.77 -4.16 -0.52
N TRP A 134 12.00 -5.09 -1.08
CA TRP A 134 12.55 -6.24 -1.82
C TRP A 134 13.35 -5.79 -3.05
N VAL A 135 12.80 -4.87 -3.84
CA VAL A 135 13.49 -4.31 -5.01
C VAL A 135 14.77 -3.61 -4.60
N LEU A 136 14.77 -2.86 -3.48
CA LEU A 136 15.95 -2.22 -2.93
C LEU A 136 17.01 -3.25 -2.54
N VAL A 137 16.67 -4.24 -1.71
CA VAL A 137 17.58 -5.31 -1.26
C VAL A 137 18.21 -6.03 -2.44
N ARG A 138 17.40 -6.38 -3.45
CA ARG A 138 17.90 -7.05 -4.65
C ARG A 138 18.84 -6.16 -5.47
N THR A 139 18.53 -4.86 -5.57
CA THR A 139 19.38 -3.90 -6.29
C THR A 139 20.73 -3.76 -5.58
N LEU A 140 20.72 -3.60 -4.25
CA LEU A 140 21.95 -3.53 -3.45
C LEU A 140 22.78 -4.81 -3.55
N ALA A 141 22.15 -5.99 -3.49
CA ALA A 141 22.84 -7.26 -3.64
C ALA A 141 23.51 -7.44 -5.02
N ARG A 142 22.98 -6.81 -6.07
CA ARG A 142 23.59 -6.80 -7.40
C ARG A 142 24.74 -5.81 -7.51
N LEU A 143 24.59 -4.62 -6.91
CA LEU A 143 25.60 -3.57 -6.95
C LEU A 143 26.81 -3.88 -6.05
N PHE A 144 26.59 -4.61 -4.96
CA PHE A 144 27.61 -4.92 -3.95
C PHE A 144 27.67 -6.42 -3.63
N PRO A 145 28.07 -7.28 -4.57
CA PRO A 145 28.06 -8.74 -4.38
C PRO A 145 29.05 -9.24 -3.31
N ALA A 146 30.09 -8.47 -3.01
CA ALA A 146 31.07 -8.77 -1.97
C ALA A 146 30.64 -8.29 -0.57
N ALA A 147 29.56 -7.52 -0.47
CA ALA A 147 29.07 -7.06 0.83
C ALA A 147 28.45 -8.23 1.61
N PRO A 148 28.81 -8.43 2.90
CA PRO A 148 28.18 -9.45 3.71
C PRO A 148 26.66 -9.23 3.82
N ALA A 149 25.91 -10.33 3.94
CA ALA A 149 24.47 -10.26 4.15
C ALA A 149 24.18 -9.50 5.45
N GLY A 150 23.36 -8.44 5.39
CA GLY A 150 22.96 -7.65 6.56
C GLY A 150 23.69 -6.31 6.76
N VAL A 151 24.65 -5.93 5.90
CA VAL A 151 25.33 -4.61 6.00
C VAL A 151 24.34 -3.44 5.99
N GLY A 152 23.22 -3.56 5.26
CA GLY A 152 22.17 -2.54 5.23
C GLY A 152 21.28 -2.47 6.46
N ALA A 153 21.41 -3.38 7.44
CA ALA A 153 20.65 -3.34 8.69
C ALA A 153 21.31 -2.46 9.78
N VAL A 154 22.53 -1.98 9.53
CA VAL A 154 23.35 -1.20 10.48
C VAL A 154 23.48 0.28 10.05
N ALA A 155 22.78 0.68 8.99
CA ALA A 155 22.77 2.06 8.48
C ALA A 155 21.49 2.80 8.89
#